data_AF-A0A9E4VT96-F1
#
_entry.id   AF-A0A9E4VT96-F1
#
_cell.length_a   1.000
_cell.length_b   1.000
_cell.length_c   1.000
_cell.angle_alpha   90.00
_cell.angle_beta   90.00
_cell.angle_gamma   90.00
#
_symmetry.space_group_name_H-M   'P 1'
#
loop_
_entity.id
_entity.type
_entity.pdbx_description
1 polymer ?
#
loop_
_entity_poly.entity_id
_entity_poly.type
_entity_poly.pdbx_seq_one_letter_code
_entity_poly.pdbx_strand_id
1 'polypeptide(L)'
;MWRFPNKSATRLRVAAVLSALLVPIAMLSCGSDSSGRAGGDAVIGSRIIDEGRIYTFDEFTAVGFKKNKKYDVSELPSAESAYYGFW
;
A
#
# COMPACT_ATOMS: atom_id res chain seq x y z
N MET A 1 -13.85 -15.63 -56.90
CA MET A 1 -13.39 -14.44 -56.14
C MET A 1 -12.95 -14.89 -54.75
N TRP A 2 -11.63 -14.96 -54.49
CA TRP A 2 -11.11 -15.26 -53.15
C TRP A 2 -10.80 -13.93 -52.44
N ARG A 3 -11.58 -13.57 -51.41
CA ARG A 3 -11.24 -12.42 -50.54
C ARG A 3 -10.13 -12.86 -49.59
N PHE A 4 -8.91 -12.39 -49.84
CA PHE A 4 -7.84 -12.51 -48.86
C PHE A 4 -8.24 -11.75 -47.59
N PRO A 5 -8.20 -12.37 -46.40
CA PRO A 5 -8.44 -11.64 -45.17
C PRO A 5 -7.33 -10.59 -45.01
N ASN A 6 -7.75 -9.32 -44.90
CA ASN A 6 -6.87 -8.19 -44.66
C ASN A 6 -6.11 -8.40 -43.34
N LYS A 7 -4.82 -8.75 -43.45
CA LYS A 7 -3.93 -9.01 -42.30
C LYS A 7 -3.82 -7.81 -41.35
N SER A 8 -3.98 -6.59 -41.84
CA SER A 8 -4.00 -5.36 -41.04
C SER A 8 -5.28 -5.26 -40.20
N ALA A 9 -6.44 -5.57 -40.77
CA ALA A 9 -7.70 -5.60 -40.03
C ALA A 9 -7.73 -6.71 -38.96
N THR A 10 -7.11 -7.86 -39.22
CA THR A 10 -6.96 -8.93 -38.22
C THR A 10 -6.01 -8.50 -37.09
N ARG A 11 -4.89 -7.83 -37.39
CA ARG A 11 -3.98 -7.28 -36.38
C ARG A 11 -4.63 -6.19 -35.54
N LEU A 12 -5.44 -5.33 -36.16
CA LEU A 12 -6.20 -4.27 -35.46
C LEU A 12 -7.24 -4.88 -34.51
N ARG A 13 -7.95 -5.92 -34.96
CA ARG A 13 -8.93 -6.65 -34.12
C ARG A 13 -8.27 -7.42 -32.99
N VAL A 14 -7.14 -8.08 -33.27
CA VAL A 14 -6.37 -8.80 -32.23
C VAL A 14 -5.80 -7.81 -31.21
N ALA A 15 -5.26 -6.66 -31.65
CA ALA A 15 -4.76 -5.62 -30.75
C ALA A 15 -5.89 -5.01 -29.90
N ALA A 16 -7.09 -4.80 -30.48
CA ALA A 16 -8.26 -4.32 -29.75
C ALA A 16 -8.79 -5.34 -28.73
N VAL A 17 -8.74 -6.64 -29.04
CA VAL A 17 -9.12 -7.71 -28.10
C VAL A 17 -8.08 -7.84 -26.99
N LEU A 18 -6.79 -7.74 -27.32
CA LEU A 18 -5.69 -7.78 -26.33
C LEU A 18 -5.72 -6.57 -25.39
N SER A 19 -5.99 -5.38 -25.90
CA SER A 19 -6.12 -4.19 -25.05
C SER A 19 -7.37 -4.26 -24.18
N ALA A 20 -8.50 -4.72 -24.71
CA ALA A 20 -9.73 -4.92 -23.93
C ALA A 20 -9.56 -5.95 -22.79
N LEU A 21 -8.68 -6.95 -22.96
CA LEU A 21 -8.37 -7.94 -21.93
C LEU A 21 -7.43 -7.41 -20.84
N LEU A 22 -6.51 -6.50 -21.18
CA LEU A 22 -5.50 -5.97 -20.24
C LEU A 22 -6.02 -4.81 -19.38
N VAL A 23 -6.99 -4.03 -19.87
CA VAL A 23 -7.60 -2.89 -19.15
C VAL A 23 -8.24 -3.25 -17.80
N PRO A 24 -9.01 -4.36 -17.63
CA PRO A 24 -9.63 -4.68 -16.34
C PRO A 24 -8.62 -5.06 -15.24
N ILE A 25 -7.45 -5.59 -15.60
CA ILE A 25 -6.41 -5.98 -14.62
C ILE A 25 -5.77 -4.73 -13.97
N ALA A 26 -5.64 -3.64 -14.74
CA ALA A 26 -5.11 -2.39 -14.23
C ALA A 26 -6.04 -1.72 -13.19
N MET A 27 -7.35 -1.98 -13.26
CA MET A 27 -8.32 -1.41 -12.32
C MET A 27 -8.29 -2.09 -10.94
N LEU A 28 -7.95 -3.39 -10.86
CA LEU A 28 -7.78 -4.11 -9.58
C LEU A 28 -6.49 -3.72 -8.84
N SER A 29 -5.52 -3.13 -9.53
CA SER A 29 -4.29 -2.62 -8.92
C SER A 29 -4.48 -1.25 -8.26
N CYS A 30 -5.52 -0.50 -8.65
CA CYS A 30 -5.91 0.73 -7.98
C CYS A 30 -6.67 0.43 -6.67
N GLY A 31 -6.00 -0.29 -5.76
CA GLY A 31 -6.39 -0.40 -4.37
C GLY A 31 -6.07 0.91 -3.67
N SER A 32 -7.03 1.84 -3.60
CA SER A 32 -6.99 2.87 -2.58
C SER A 32 -7.20 2.20 -1.23
N ASP A 33 -6.20 2.28 -0.36
CA ASP A 33 -6.31 1.92 1.05
C ASP A 33 -7.23 2.95 1.73
N SER A 34 -8.55 2.75 1.59
CA SER A 34 -9.52 3.27 2.53
C SER A 34 -9.79 2.13 3.51
N SER A 35 -8.97 2.11 4.56
CA SER A 35 -8.99 1.19 5.71
C SER A 35 -10.29 0.40 5.86
N GLY A 36 -10.26 -0.83 5.37
CA GLY A 36 -11.38 -1.76 5.43
C GLY A 36 -10.90 -3.15 5.00
N ARG A 37 -10.02 -3.77 5.79
CA ARG A 37 -9.65 -5.18 5.65
C ARG A 37 -10.88 -6.05 5.92
N ALA A 38 -11.72 -6.23 4.90
CA ALA A 38 -12.66 -7.33 4.82
C ALA A 38 -11.90 -8.53 4.24
N GLY A 39 -11.34 -9.37 5.12
CA GLY A 39 -10.61 -10.55 4.69
C GLY A 39 -10.01 -11.36 5.82
N GLY A 40 -10.80 -12.32 6.32
CA GLY A 40 -10.28 -13.60 6.80
C GLY A 40 -9.95 -13.68 8.28
N ASP A 41 -10.80 -14.41 9.00
CA ASP A 41 -10.46 -15.16 10.20
C ASP A 41 -9.13 -15.90 10.04
N ALA A 42 -8.07 -15.33 10.59
CA ALA A 42 -6.95 -16.07 11.11
C ALA A 42 -6.55 -15.38 12.42
N VAL A 43 -6.75 -16.10 13.52
CA VAL A 43 -6.46 -15.69 14.90
C VAL A 43 -5.02 -15.18 15.01
N ILE A 44 -4.83 -13.87 14.83
CA ILE A 44 -3.68 -13.11 15.31
C ILE A 44 -4.27 -12.26 16.43
N GLY A 45 -3.80 -12.50 17.66
CA GLY A 45 -4.43 -12.12 18.93
C GLY A 45 -5.16 -10.78 18.90
N SER A 46 -6.31 -10.74 19.59
CA SER A 46 -7.10 -9.53 19.85
C SER A 46 -6.16 -8.33 20.00
N ARG A 47 -6.16 -7.44 19.01
CA ARG A 47 -5.34 -6.23 19.04
C ARG A 47 -5.82 -5.41 20.24
N ILE A 48 -5.07 -5.47 21.35
CA ILE A 48 -5.33 -4.64 22.52
C ILE A 48 -4.84 -3.24 22.15
N ILE A 49 -5.78 -2.38 21.76
CA ILE A 49 -5.51 -0.96 21.53
C ILE A 49 -5.93 -0.25 22.82
N ASP A 50 -4.96 0.31 23.53
CA ASP A 50 -5.23 1.26 24.60
C ASP A 50 -5.38 2.65 23.97
N GLU A 51 -6.62 3.05 23.67
CA GLU A 51 -6.93 4.34 23.05
C GLU A 51 -6.77 5.53 24.03
N GLY A 52 -6.48 5.27 25.31
CA GLY A 52 -6.42 6.30 26.35
C GLY A 52 -5.02 6.86 26.62
N ARG A 53 -3.96 6.16 26.18
CA ARG A 53 -2.58 6.53 26.54
C ARG A 53 -1.78 7.02 25.34
N ILE A 54 -1.33 8.27 25.44
CA ILE A 54 -0.31 8.83 24.55
C ILE A 54 1.06 8.53 25.17
N TYR A 55 1.88 7.76 24.46
CA TYR A 55 3.24 7.44 24.89
C TYR A 55 4.22 8.55 24.50
N THR A 56 5.13 8.88 25.39
CA THR A 56 6.22 9.83 25.12
C THR A 56 7.50 9.09 24.75
N PHE A 57 8.42 9.76 24.04
CA PHE A 57 9.69 9.15 23.64
C PHE A 57 10.51 8.64 24.85
N ASP A 58 10.47 9.36 25.96
CA ASP A 58 11.24 9.04 27.17
C ASP A 58 10.85 7.69 27.75
N GLU A 59 9.58 7.29 27.64
CA GLU A 59 9.10 5.98 28.10
C GLU A 59 9.73 4.83 27.29
N PHE A 60 9.97 5.04 26.00
CA PHE A 60 10.69 4.07 25.18
C PHE A 60 12.17 3.98 25.59
N THR A 61 12.80 5.10 25.95
CA THR A 61 14.18 5.06 26.47
C THR A 61 14.28 4.39 27.84
N ALA A 62 13.26 4.53 28.68
CA ALA A 62 13.21 3.89 29.99
C ALA A 62 13.15 2.36 29.88
N VAL A 63 12.54 1.82 28.82
CA VAL A 63 12.52 0.37 28.52
C VAL A 63 13.71 -0.12 27.70
N GLY A 64 14.70 0.74 27.46
CA GLY A 64 15.99 0.38 26.86
C GLY A 64 16.19 0.84 25.41
N PHE A 65 15.23 1.53 24.80
CA PHE A 65 15.41 2.05 23.44
C PHE A 65 16.52 3.10 23.41
N LYS A 66 17.53 2.90 22.57
CA LYS A 66 18.67 3.79 22.39
C LYS A 66 18.47 4.68 21.18
N LYS A 67 18.29 5.98 21.42
CA LYS A 67 18.22 7.00 20.37
C LYS A 67 19.55 7.11 19.62
N ASN A 68 19.51 7.01 18.29
CA ASN A 68 20.67 7.25 17.43
C ASN A 68 20.53 8.59 16.68
N LYS A 69 19.40 8.81 16.00
CA LYS A 69 19.17 10.01 15.18
C LYS A 69 17.76 10.55 15.38
N LYS A 70 17.62 11.88 15.43
CA LYS A 70 16.34 12.59 15.29
C LYS A 70 16.23 13.08 13.85
N TYR A 71 15.11 12.81 13.19
CA TYR A 71 14.84 13.31 11.85
C TYR A 71 14.06 14.62 11.89
N ASP A 72 14.23 15.40 10.82
CA ASP A 72 13.36 16.52 10.53
C ASP A 72 12.00 15.99 10.07
N VAL A 73 10.94 16.55 10.64
CA VAL A 73 9.55 16.17 10.36
C VAL A 73 8.81 17.26 9.58
N SER A 74 9.52 18.30 9.12
CA SER A 74 8.95 19.39 8.33
C SER A 74 8.23 18.91 7.06
N GLU A 75 8.67 17.79 6.48
CA GLU A 75 8.06 17.15 5.31
C GLU A 75 7.05 16.03 5.66
N LEU A 76 6.81 15.78 6.96
CA LEU A 76 5.93 14.73 7.45
C LEU A 76 4.69 15.33 8.13
N PRO A 77 3.65 15.72 7.34
CA PRO A 77 2.44 16.28 7.91
C PRO A 77 1.79 15.22 8.82
N SER A 78 1.45 15.62 10.05
CA SER A 78 0.93 14.78 11.15
C SER A 78 1.96 14.10 12.07
N ALA A 79 3.27 14.24 11.83
CA ALA A 79 4.29 13.72 12.74
C ALA A 79 4.78 14.82 13.71
N GLU A 80 4.69 14.58 15.03
CA GLU A 80 5.26 15.48 16.04
C GLU A 80 6.78 15.31 16.17
N SER A 81 7.27 14.08 16.05
CA SER A 81 8.70 13.79 16.06
C SER A 81 9.01 12.42 15.45
N ALA A 82 10.21 12.27 14.88
CA ALA A 82 10.70 11.02 14.30
C ALA A 82 12.10 10.70 14.82
N TYR A 83 12.26 9.49 15.36
CA TYR A 83 13.52 9.00 15.92
C TYR A 83 13.89 7.67 15.31
N TYR A 84 15.18 7.52 15.00
CA TYR A 84 15.79 6.22 14.68
C TYR A 84 16.75 5.82 15.76
N GLY A 85 16.73 4.53 16.07
CA GLY A 85 17.44 3.97 17.20
C GLY A 85 17.42 2.46 17.15
N PHE A 86 17.90 1.87 18.23
CA PHE A 86 18.05 0.42 18.38
C PHE A 86 17.47 0.02 19.73
N TRP A 87 17.06 -1.24 19.82
CA TRP A 87 16.69 -1.89 21.08
C TRP A 87 17.94 -2.60 21.65
#